data_AF-A0A378XGS0-F1
#
_entry.id   AF-A0A378XGS0-F1
#
_cell.length_a   1.000
_cell.length_b   1.000
_cell.length_c   1.000
_cell.angle_alpha   90.00
_cell.angle_beta   90.00
_cell.angle_gamma   90.00
#
_symmetry.space_group_name_H-M   'P 1'
#
loop_
_entity.id
_entity.type
_entity.pdbx_description
1 polymer ?
#
loop_
_entity_poly.entity_id
_entity_poly.type
_entity_poly.pdbx_seq_one_letter_code
_entity_poly.pdbx_strand_id
1 'polypeptide(L)'
;MPTTCKTLNQAPVPAHVIDKGLPTAGLLASVLIMKYADHLPLYRQETIFERSGLRIPRSTLAGWVGRCGAQLQPLVDALREEILSHSVLQADETPINYNSLQKSKVQKGYFWVYAPSQFAELKAIIYDFKPGRSGAYAREFLGDWQGSLMCDDYAGYKALFANGQVIEGGCWAHARRKFHAIYEANQSEVAAQALTQIQRLYHHESEARNLSPPERLTHRQRHLRPLLEQLETWLQSQYELVPPNSAIAKAIRYSLSNWTALTRLLDDGMMPIDNNAVENLIRPLAIGRKNWLFVGSEIAGRRAAAVMSLIHSARLNGHDPHAYLKDVLERLPTHKAKDIEDLLPHRWQVTTAKEVTQ
;
A
#
# COMPACT_ATOMS: atom_id res chain seq x y z
N MET A 1 25.78 -32.96 -59.15
CA MET A 1 25.52 -33.08 -57.70
C MET A 1 24.53 -31.99 -57.33
N PRO A 2 23.22 -32.27 -57.19
CA PRO A 2 22.26 -31.25 -56.81
C PRO A 2 22.46 -30.91 -55.33
N THR A 3 22.71 -29.63 -55.05
CA THR A 3 22.87 -29.08 -53.71
C THR A 3 21.56 -29.25 -52.95
N THR A 4 21.53 -30.21 -52.02
CA THR A 4 20.40 -30.44 -51.13
C THR A 4 20.33 -29.27 -50.16
N CYS A 5 19.34 -28.39 -50.34
CA CYS A 5 19.07 -27.31 -49.42
C CYS A 5 18.66 -27.92 -48.07
N LYS A 6 19.48 -27.74 -47.03
CA LYS A 6 19.19 -28.25 -45.69
C LYS A 6 18.27 -27.25 -44.97
N THR A 7 17.01 -27.62 -44.76
CA THR A 7 16.09 -26.84 -43.94
C THR A 7 16.46 -26.99 -42.46
N LEU A 8 16.79 -25.89 -41.80
CA LEU A 8 17.10 -25.86 -40.37
C LEU A 8 15.80 -25.56 -39.60
N ASN A 9 15.18 -26.59 -39.04
CA ASN A 9 14.01 -26.43 -38.17
C ASN A 9 14.49 -26.13 -36.75
N GLN A 10 14.47 -24.86 -36.35
CA GLN A 10 14.72 -24.44 -34.97
C GLN A 10 13.39 -24.38 -34.21
N ALA A 11 13.34 -24.98 -33.01
CA ALA A 11 12.18 -24.84 -32.14
C ALA A 11 11.95 -23.36 -31.81
N PRO A 12 10.69 -22.88 -31.81
CA PRO A 12 10.39 -21.50 -31.44
C PRO A 12 10.88 -21.22 -30.02
N VAL A 13 11.54 -20.08 -29.84
CA VAL A 13 11.99 -19.63 -28.52
C VAL A 13 10.76 -19.43 -27.63
N PRO A 14 10.73 -19.97 -26.41
CA PRO A 14 9.63 -19.71 -25.47
C PRO A 14 9.37 -18.22 -25.31
N ALA A 15 8.10 -17.83 -25.14
CA ALA A 15 7.77 -16.42 -24.97
C ALA A 15 8.36 -15.91 -23.64
N HIS A 16 8.98 -14.74 -23.69
CA HIS A 16 9.60 -14.08 -22.55
C HIS A 16 8.98 -12.69 -22.33
N VAL A 17 8.93 -12.23 -21.07
CA VAL A 17 8.41 -10.89 -20.71
C VAL A 17 9.16 -9.76 -21.42
N ILE A 18 10.44 -9.99 -21.70
CA ILE A 18 11.23 -9.15 -22.60
C ILE A 18 11.47 -9.97 -23.86
N ASP A 19 10.73 -9.64 -24.93
CA ASP A 19 10.89 -10.32 -26.22
C ASP A 19 12.34 -10.25 -26.70
N LYS A 20 12.88 -11.40 -27.11
CA LYS A 20 14.30 -11.61 -27.48
C LYS A 20 15.30 -11.13 -26.43
N GLY A 21 14.86 -10.99 -25.18
CA GLY A 21 15.71 -10.59 -24.06
C GLY A 21 16.66 -11.71 -23.66
N LEU A 22 17.90 -11.33 -23.32
CA LEU A 22 18.88 -12.25 -22.72
C LEU A 22 18.53 -12.73 -21.29
N PRO A 23 17.87 -11.96 -20.40
CA PRO A 23 17.70 -12.40 -19.02
C PRO A 23 16.56 -13.42 -18.87
N THR A 24 16.80 -14.45 -18.05
CA THR A 24 15.74 -15.34 -17.59
C THR A 24 14.81 -14.62 -16.62
N ALA A 25 13.59 -15.13 -16.47
CA ALA A 25 12.64 -14.61 -15.47
C ALA A 25 13.22 -14.62 -14.05
N GLY A 26 14.01 -15.64 -13.69
CA GLY A 26 14.71 -15.72 -12.41
C GLY A 26 15.69 -14.56 -12.18
N LEU A 27 16.48 -14.19 -13.20
CA LEU A 27 17.37 -13.03 -13.11
C LEU A 27 16.59 -11.71 -12.99
N LEU A 28 15.52 -11.56 -13.77
CA LEU A 28 14.63 -10.40 -13.69
C LEU A 28 14.00 -10.27 -12.29
N ALA A 29 13.46 -11.36 -11.76
CA ALA A 29 12.91 -11.41 -10.41
C ALA A 29 13.96 -11.01 -9.37
N SER A 30 15.19 -11.54 -9.44
CA SER A 30 16.28 -11.15 -8.51
C SER A 30 16.57 -9.65 -8.55
N VAL A 31 16.69 -9.05 -9.74
CA VAL A 31 16.93 -7.61 -9.89
C VAL A 31 15.82 -6.77 -9.25
N LEU A 32 14.55 -7.17 -9.45
CA LEU A 32 13.38 -6.49 -8.89
C LEU A 32 13.30 -6.64 -7.37
N ILE A 33 13.53 -7.84 -6.84
CA ILE A 33 13.54 -8.12 -5.40
C ILE A 33 14.64 -7.33 -4.70
N MET A 34 15.88 -7.43 -5.19
CA MET A 34 17.00 -6.66 -4.65
C MET A 34 16.68 -5.16 -4.64
N LYS A 35 16.02 -4.65 -5.70
CA LYS A 35 15.72 -3.22 -5.81
C LYS A 35 14.62 -2.75 -4.87
N TYR A 36 13.50 -3.46 -4.84
CA TYR A 36 12.26 -2.97 -4.24
C TYR A 36 11.97 -3.60 -2.88
N ALA A 37 12.33 -4.87 -2.71
CA ALA A 37 12.15 -5.61 -1.48
C ALA A 37 13.32 -5.41 -0.50
N ASP A 38 14.55 -5.34 -1.03
CA ASP A 38 15.80 -5.18 -0.24
C ASP A 38 16.39 -3.77 -0.34
N HIS A 39 15.71 -2.89 -1.08
CA HIS A 39 16.07 -1.48 -1.22
C HIS A 39 17.48 -1.22 -1.76
N LEU A 40 18.01 -2.12 -2.60
CA LEU A 40 19.35 -2.05 -3.15
C LEU A 40 19.40 -1.29 -4.49
N PRO A 41 20.07 -0.14 -4.57
CA PRO A 41 20.17 0.64 -5.81
C PRO A 41 20.86 -0.14 -6.94
N LEU A 42 20.45 0.13 -8.19
CA LEU A 42 20.96 -0.60 -9.36
C LEU A 42 22.48 -0.50 -9.55
N TYR A 43 23.11 0.61 -9.13
CA TYR A 43 24.57 0.73 -9.18
C TYR A 43 25.27 -0.25 -8.24
N ARG A 44 24.67 -0.57 -7.09
CA ARG A 44 25.21 -1.58 -6.16
C ARG A 44 24.99 -2.98 -6.71
N GLN A 45 23.84 -3.21 -7.36
CA GLN A 45 23.57 -4.48 -8.04
C GLN A 45 24.57 -4.73 -9.17
N GLU A 46 24.87 -3.72 -10.00
CA GLU A 46 25.93 -3.74 -11.02
C GLU A 46 27.28 -4.22 -10.43
N THR A 47 27.72 -3.64 -9.31
CA THR A 47 28.96 -4.07 -8.62
C THR A 47 28.85 -5.47 -7.99
N ILE A 48 27.66 -5.94 -7.62
CA ILE A 48 27.45 -7.30 -7.13
C ILE A 48 27.60 -8.30 -8.27
N PHE A 49 26.95 -8.07 -9.41
CA PHE A 49 27.07 -8.96 -10.56
C PHE A 49 28.49 -8.98 -11.12
N GLU A 50 29.19 -7.82 -11.14
CA GLU A 50 30.58 -7.74 -11.56
C GLU A 50 31.51 -8.61 -10.71
N ARG A 51 31.29 -8.68 -9.39
CA ARG A 51 32.04 -9.58 -8.49
C ARG A 51 31.85 -11.06 -8.81
N SER A 52 30.72 -11.41 -9.42
CA SER A 52 30.44 -12.76 -9.92
C SER A 52 30.89 -12.98 -11.37
N GLY A 53 31.71 -12.07 -11.93
CA GLY A 53 32.19 -12.13 -13.32
C GLY A 53 31.16 -11.73 -14.38
N LEU A 54 30.00 -11.22 -13.97
CA LEU A 54 28.89 -10.84 -14.86
C LEU A 54 28.71 -9.32 -14.87
N ARG A 55 29.40 -8.63 -15.77
CA ARG A 55 29.23 -7.17 -15.90
C ARG A 55 27.91 -6.85 -16.61
N ILE A 56 26.89 -6.46 -15.86
CA ILE A 56 25.60 -5.99 -16.38
C ILE A 56 25.50 -4.47 -16.22
N PRO A 57 25.52 -3.68 -17.32
CA PRO A 57 25.44 -2.24 -17.23
C PRO A 57 24.19 -1.76 -16.50
N ARG A 58 24.32 -0.69 -15.72
CA ARG A 58 23.18 -0.07 -15.02
C ARG A 58 22.03 0.33 -15.94
N SER A 59 22.33 0.79 -17.15
CA SER A 59 21.32 1.12 -18.17
C SER A 59 20.50 -0.11 -18.57
N THR A 60 21.16 -1.28 -18.69
CA THR A 60 20.51 -2.57 -18.96
C THR A 60 19.61 -2.97 -17.80
N LEU A 61 20.11 -2.92 -16.56
CA LEU A 61 19.31 -3.20 -15.35
C LEU A 61 18.08 -2.27 -15.25
N ALA A 62 18.27 -0.97 -15.50
CA ALA A 62 17.18 0.00 -15.50
C ALA A 62 16.15 -0.29 -16.60
N GLY A 63 16.62 -0.68 -17.80
CA GLY A 63 15.76 -1.10 -18.90
C GLY A 63 14.93 -2.33 -18.56
N TRP A 64 15.52 -3.34 -17.92
CA TRP A 64 14.82 -4.53 -17.46
C TRP A 64 13.75 -4.21 -16.42
N VAL A 65 14.12 -3.46 -15.36
CA VAL A 65 13.15 -2.99 -14.35
C VAL A 65 11.99 -2.26 -15.00
N GLY A 66 12.29 -1.37 -15.95
CA GLY A 66 11.28 -0.59 -16.65
C GLY A 66 10.32 -1.45 -17.48
N ARG A 67 10.83 -2.46 -18.20
CA ARG A 67 10.00 -3.37 -19.00
C ARG A 67 9.17 -4.28 -18.12
N CYS A 68 9.73 -4.89 -17.09
CA CYS A 68 8.99 -5.72 -16.14
C CYS A 68 7.86 -4.92 -15.48
N GLY A 69 8.14 -3.73 -14.96
CA GLY A 69 7.10 -2.91 -14.32
C GLY A 69 5.98 -2.50 -15.29
N ALA A 70 6.27 -2.32 -16.57
CA ALA A 70 5.23 -2.06 -17.57
C ALA A 70 4.39 -3.31 -17.86
N GLN A 71 5.03 -4.47 -17.99
CA GLN A 71 4.35 -5.73 -18.29
C GLN A 71 3.50 -6.23 -17.12
N LEU A 72 3.86 -5.91 -15.88
CA LEU A 72 3.10 -6.27 -14.69
C LEU A 72 1.85 -5.40 -14.45
N GLN A 73 1.67 -4.30 -15.21
CA GLN A 73 0.57 -3.36 -14.98
C GLN A 73 -0.82 -4.00 -15.06
N PRO A 74 -1.14 -4.86 -16.06
CA PRO A 74 -2.46 -5.49 -16.14
C PRO A 74 -2.80 -6.35 -14.91
N LEU A 75 -1.79 -6.96 -14.27
CA LEU A 75 -1.98 -7.73 -13.04
C LEU A 75 -2.25 -6.82 -11.84
N VAL A 76 -1.64 -5.64 -11.81
CA VAL A 76 -1.90 -4.62 -10.77
C VAL A 76 -3.27 -3.99 -10.97
N ASP A 77 -3.71 -3.80 -12.21
CA ASP A 77 -5.06 -3.32 -12.54
C ASP A 77 -6.10 -4.36 -12.07
N ALA A 78 -5.88 -5.65 -12.32
CA ALA A 78 -6.73 -6.72 -11.76
C ALA A 78 -6.73 -6.74 -10.22
N LEU A 79 -5.56 -6.55 -9.58
CA LEU A 79 -5.47 -6.44 -8.13
C LEU A 79 -6.24 -5.22 -7.59
N ARG A 80 -6.30 -4.13 -8.36
CA ARG A 80 -7.06 -2.94 -8.00
C ARG A 80 -8.55 -3.25 -7.97
N GLU A 81 -9.08 -3.94 -8.97
CA GLU A 81 -10.50 -4.33 -8.99
C GLU A 81 -10.84 -5.23 -7.78
N GLU A 82 -9.96 -6.17 -7.42
CA GLU A 82 -10.13 -7.00 -6.21
C GLU A 82 -10.12 -6.18 -4.92
N ILE A 83 -9.25 -5.17 -4.81
CA ILE A 83 -9.26 -4.27 -3.65
C ILE A 83 -10.57 -3.47 -3.61
N LEU A 84 -10.99 -2.91 -4.75
CA LEU A 84 -12.21 -2.10 -4.82
C LEU A 84 -13.49 -2.92 -4.66
N SER A 85 -13.45 -4.25 -4.69
CA SER A 85 -14.62 -5.08 -4.34
C SER A 85 -14.91 -5.09 -2.83
N HIS A 86 -13.98 -4.61 -1.99
CA HIS A 86 -14.11 -4.61 -0.53
C HIS A 86 -14.80 -3.34 -0.01
N SER A 87 -15.64 -3.49 1.02
CA SER A 87 -16.44 -2.41 1.59
C SER A 87 -15.65 -1.42 2.46
N VAL A 88 -14.50 -1.83 3.00
CA VAL A 88 -13.66 -0.99 3.85
C VAL A 88 -12.22 -1.01 3.35
N LEU A 89 -11.72 0.18 3.02
CA LEU A 89 -10.35 0.40 2.57
C LEU A 89 -9.61 1.29 3.57
N GLN A 90 -8.30 1.12 3.60
CA GLN A 90 -7.36 2.00 4.28
C GLN A 90 -6.53 2.72 3.22
N ALA A 91 -6.33 4.03 3.40
CA ALA A 91 -5.49 4.84 2.51
C ALA A 91 -4.53 5.73 3.28
N ASP A 92 -3.31 5.84 2.79
CA ASP A 92 -2.30 6.79 3.25
C ASP A 92 -1.34 7.10 2.11
N GLU A 93 -0.50 8.13 2.27
CA GLU A 93 0.40 8.57 1.23
C GLU A 93 1.76 8.95 1.79
N THR A 94 2.78 8.59 1.02
CA THR A 94 4.16 8.80 1.46
C THR A 94 4.98 9.54 0.41
N PRO A 95 5.68 10.62 0.79
CA PRO A 95 6.38 11.46 -0.18
C PRO A 95 7.61 10.76 -0.75
N ILE A 96 7.94 11.06 -2.00
CA ILE A 96 9.15 10.58 -2.66
C ILE A 96 9.69 11.65 -3.62
N ASN A 97 11.01 11.77 -3.71
CA ASN A 97 11.63 12.64 -4.70
C ASN A 97 11.64 11.94 -6.07
N TYR A 98 11.38 12.68 -7.14
CA TYR A 98 11.51 12.16 -8.51
C TYR A 98 12.05 13.22 -9.47
N ASN A 99 12.73 12.76 -10.53
CA ASN A 99 13.16 13.64 -11.60
C ASN A 99 12.01 13.81 -12.60
N SER A 100 11.58 15.04 -12.87
CA SER A 100 10.63 15.28 -13.95
C SER A 100 11.39 15.48 -15.25
N LEU A 101 10.89 14.90 -16.35
CA LEU A 101 11.45 15.17 -17.68
C LEU A 101 11.17 16.60 -18.15
N GLN A 102 10.19 17.28 -17.54
CA GLN A 102 9.77 18.63 -17.90
C GLN A 102 10.39 19.72 -17.01
N LYS A 103 10.98 19.36 -15.87
CA LYS A 103 11.50 20.32 -14.89
C LYS A 103 12.94 20.00 -14.53
N SER A 104 13.79 21.01 -14.47
CA SER A 104 15.24 20.88 -14.19
C SER A 104 15.57 20.54 -12.74
N LYS A 105 14.62 20.72 -11.81
CA LYS A 105 14.80 20.42 -10.38
C LYS A 105 14.08 19.12 -10.00
N VAL A 106 14.65 18.41 -9.03
CA VAL A 106 13.97 17.29 -8.34
C VAL A 106 12.59 17.76 -7.86
N GLN A 107 11.57 16.97 -8.16
CA GLN A 107 10.18 17.21 -7.80
C GLN A 107 9.76 16.29 -6.65
N LYS A 108 8.70 16.68 -5.94
CA LYS A 108 8.11 15.87 -4.86
C LYS A 108 6.86 15.15 -5.39
N GLY A 109 6.96 13.85 -5.56
CA GLY A 109 5.85 12.94 -5.84
C GLY A 109 5.41 12.22 -4.57
N TYR A 110 4.40 11.37 -4.72
CA TYR A 110 3.83 10.59 -3.62
C TYR A 110 3.50 9.19 -4.13
N PHE A 111 3.77 8.19 -3.29
CA PHE A 111 3.08 6.90 -3.41
C PHE A 111 1.83 7.01 -2.56
N TRP A 112 0.68 7.02 -3.22
CA TRP A 112 -0.62 6.78 -2.60
C TRP A 112 -0.75 5.29 -2.40
N VAL A 113 -1.27 4.88 -1.25
CA VAL A 113 -1.29 3.49 -0.85
C VAL A 113 -2.68 3.12 -0.42
N TYR A 114 -3.18 2.02 -0.97
CA TYR A 114 -4.51 1.49 -0.70
C TYR A 114 -4.39 0.02 -0.30
N ALA A 115 -5.10 -0.35 0.75
CA ALA A 115 -5.21 -1.73 1.20
C ALA A 115 -6.64 -1.99 1.70
N PRO A 116 -7.17 -3.22 1.57
CA PRO A 116 -8.34 -3.62 2.32
C PRO A 116 -8.11 -3.46 3.81
N SER A 117 -9.18 -3.26 4.59
CA SER A 117 -9.12 -3.31 6.04
C SER A 117 -8.35 -4.55 6.52
N GLN A 118 -7.59 -4.42 7.59
CA GLN A 118 -6.90 -5.54 8.23
C GLN A 118 -7.82 -6.73 8.60
N PHE A 119 -9.14 -6.49 8.69
CA PHE A 119 -10.16 -7.50 8.94
C PHE A 119 -10.68 -8.21 7.68
N ALA A 120 -10.35 -7.70 6.48
CA ALA A 120 -10.66 -8.37 5.23
C ALA A 120 -9.84 -9.66 5.05
N GLU A 121 -10.41 -10.64 4.35
CA GLU A 121 -9.71 -11.86 3.96
C GLU A 121 -8.60 -11.55 2.95
N LEU A 122 -8.88 -10.66 1.97
CA LEU A 122 -7.91 -10.24 0.96
C LEU A 122 -6.71 -9.55 1.62
N LYS A 123 -5.53 -10.17 1.47
CA LYS A 123 -4.25 -9.58 1.87
C LYS A 123 -3.58 -8.95 0.67
N ALA A 124 -3.85 -7.66 0.44
CA ALA A 124 -3.33 -6.94 -0.71
C ALA A 124 -2.94 -5.50 -0.35
N ILE A 125 -2.02 -4.95 -1.13
CA ILE A 125 -1.62 -3.56 -1.10
C ILE A 125 -1.31 -3.08 -2.51
N ILE A 126 -1.78 -1.88 -2.84
CA ILE A 126 -1.40 -1.17 -4.04
C ILE A 126 -0.70 0.13 -3.69
N TYR A 127 0.45 0.34 -4.34
CA TYR A 127 1.10 1.63 -4.46
C TYR A 127 0.71 2.25 -5.80
N ASP A 128 0.28 3.51 -5.75
CA ASP A 128 -0.03 4.34 -6.91
C ASP A 128 0.84 5.59 -6.88
N PHE A 129 1.78 5.68 -7.82
CA PHE A 129 2.70 6.82 -7.90
C PHE A 129 2.04 8.00 -8.60
N LYS A 130 2.03 9.17 -7.95
CA LYS A 130 1.52 10.41 -8.52
C LYS A 130 2.49 11.57 -8.33
N PRO A 131 2.55 12.53 -9.27
CA PRO A 131 3.44 13.69 -9.20
C PRO A 131 3.00 14.77 -8.20
N GLY A 132 2.12 14.44 -7.25
CA GLY A 132 1.66 15.35 -6.19
C GLY A 132 0.78 14.67 -5.15
N ARG A 133 0.34 15.46 -4.16
CA ARG A 133 -0.54 15.04 -3.04
C ARG A 133 -1.98 15.54 -3.21
N SER A 134 -2.40 15.85 -4.44
CA SER A 134 -3.77 16.32 -4.69
C SER A 134 -4.77 15.22 -4.42
N GLY A 135 -5.85 15.53 -3.70
CA GLY A 135 -6.99 14.64 -3.49
C GLY A 135 -7.66 14.15 -4.78
N ALA A 136 -7.41 14.83 -5.91
CA ALA A 136 -7.84 14.36 -7.23
C ALA A 136 -7.28 12.97 -7.57
N TYR A 137 -6.10 12.63 -7.07
CA TYR A 137 -5.50 11.32 -7.31
C TYR A 137 -6.21 10.20 -6.55
N ALA A 138 -6.63 10.45 -5.31
CA ALA A 138 -7.45 9.48 -4.58
C ALA A 138 -8.82 9.29 -5.24
N ARG A 139 -9.43 10.36 -5.76
CA ARG A 139 -10.67 10.27 -6.55
C ARG A 139 -10.48 9.51 -7.86
N GLU A 140 -9.38 9.74 -8.57
CA GLU A 140 -9.04 8.98 -9.77
C GLU A 140 -8.86 7.49 -9.46
N PHE A 141 -8.16 7.17 -8.36
CA PHE A 141 -7.93 5.78 -7.96
C PHE A 141 -9.22 5.08 -7.51
N LEU A 142 -10.07 5.74 -6.74
CA LEU A 142 -11.30 5.13 -6.22
C LEU A 142 -12.45 5.12 -7.25
N GLY A 143 -12.48 6.08 -8.18
CA GLY A 143 -13.52 6.15 -9.22
C GLY A 143 -14.92 6.15 -8.60
N ASP A 144 -15.75 5.19 -9.03
CA ASP A 144 -17.13 5.03 -8.57
C ASP A 144 -17.28 4.10 -7.35
N TRP A 145 -16.17 3.74 -6.69
CA TRP A 145 -16.18 2.90 -5.50
C TRP A 145 -17.07 3.47 -4.39
N GLN A 146 -17.77 2.59 -3.68
CA GLN A 146 -18.64 2.94 -2.57
C GLN A 146 -18.27 2.09 -1.35
N GLY A 147 -18.14 2.74 -0.20
CA GLY A 147 -17.71 2.08 1.02
C GLY A 147 -17.07 3.04 2.00
N SER A 148 -16.39 2.48 2.99
CA SER A 148 -15.75 3.23 4.07
C SER A 148 -14.25 3.35 3.88
N LEU A 149 -13.73 4.57 3.83
CA LEU A 149 -12.30 4.84 3.71
C LEU A 149 -11.74 5.30 5.06
N MET A 150 -10.92 4.45 5.67
CA MET A 150 -10.11 4.83 6.82
C MET A 150 -8.85 5.57 6.34
N CYS A 151 -8.71 6.82 6.76
CA CYS A 151 -7.53 7.64 6.47
C CYS A 151 -7.21 8.55 7.66
N ASP A 152 -6.16 9.35 7.53
CA ASP A 152 -5.97 10.50 8.42
C ASP A 152 -6.94 11.64 8.05
N ASP A 153 -6.93 12.72 8.83
CA ASP A 153 -7.74 13.92 8.54
C ASP A 153 -7.06 14.84 7.49
N TYR A 154 -6.37 14.26 6.51
CA TYR A 154 -5.77 15.06 5.45
C TYR A 154 -6.86 15.65 4.55
N ALA A 155 -6.84 16.97 4.39
CA ALA A 155 -7.79 17.71 3.57
C ALA A 155 -7.92 17.21 2.12
N GLY A 156 -6.92 16.50 1.59
CA GLY A 156 -6.98 15.87 0.28
C GLY A 156 -8.11 14.84 0.14
N TYR A 157 -8.47 14.13 1.21
CA TYR A 157 -9.54 13.12 1.16
C TYR A 157 -10.94 13.71 1.26
N LYS A 158 -11.13 14.90 1.84
CA LYS A 158 -12.45 15.45 2.19
C LYS A 158 -13.44 15.56 1.01
N ALA A 159 -12.93 15.81 -0.19
CA ALA A 159 -13.76 15.88 -1.39
C ALA A 159 -14.38 14.53 -1.80
N LEU A 160 -13.82 13.39 -1.36
CA LEU A 160 -14.41 12.05 -1.57
C LEU A 160 -15.70 11.87 -0.77
N PHE A 161 -15.79 12.48 0.41
CA PHE A 161 -16.88 12.26 1.36
C PHE A 161 -18.09 13.18 1.12
N ALA A 162 -17.94 14.18 0.25
CA ALA A 162 -18.90 15.28 0.10
C ALA A 162 -20.29 14.82 -0.41
N ASN A 163 -20.35 13.76 -1.22
CA ASN A 163 -21.60 13.24 -1.78
C ASN A 163 -22.16 12.03 -1.00
N GLY A 164 -21.50 11.59 0.07
CA GLY A 164 -21.89 10.43 0.89
C GLY A 164 -21.65 9.06 0.24
N GLN A 165 -21.08 8.99 -0.95
CA GLN A 165 -20.73 7.73 -1.63
C GLN A 165 -19.59 6.99 -0.93
N VAL A 166 -18.62 7.77 -0.44
CA VAL A 166 -17.52 7.30 0.39
C VAL A 166 -17.77 7.77 1.82
N ILE A 167 -17.75 6.85 2.77
CA ILE A 167 -17.92 7.14 4.20
C ILE A 167 -16.55 7.34 4.83
N GLU A 168 -16.36 8.45 5.52
CA GLU A 168 -15.10 8.76 6.21
C GLU A 168 -14.94 7.92 7.49
N GLY A 169 -13.85 7.17 7.57
CA GLY A 169 -13.37 6.51 8.78
C GLY A 169 -12.24 7.32 9.41
N GLY A 170 -12.42 7.74 10.67
CA GLY A 170 -11.45 8.57 11.39
C GLY A 170 -10.40 7.75 12.13
N CYS A 171 -9.15 8.19 12.08
CA CYS A 171 -8.03 7.49 12.73
C CYS A 171 -7.77 7.95 14.18
N TRP A 172 -8.10 7.11 15.16
CA TRP A 172 -7.84 7.38 16.59
C TRP A 172 -6.35 7.48 16.92
N ALA A 173 -5.47 6.82 16.16
CA ALA A 173 -4.03 6.94 16.38
C ALA A 173 -3.56 8.38 16.14
N HIS A 174 -4.12 9.08 15.14
CA HIS A 174 -3.82 10.49 14.89
C HIS A 174 -4.41 11.42 15.96
N ALA A 175 -5.63 11.15 16.44
CA ALA A 175 -6.20 11.87 17.58
C ALA A 175 -5.30 11.73 18.83
N ARG A 176 -4.92 10.49 19.17
CA ARG A 176 -4.03 10.16 20.29
C ARG A 176 -2.68 10.87 20.19
N ARG A 177 -2.04 10.88 19.01
CA ARG A 177 -0.73 11.52 18.78
C ARG A 177 -0.75 13.01 19.16
N LYS A 178 -1.85 13.72 18.95
CA LYS A 178 -1.97 15.14 19.31
C LYS A 178 -1.93 15.35 20.83
N PHE A 179 -2.67 14.55 21.59
CA PHE A 179 -2.62 14.59 23.05
C PHE A 179 -1.25 14.14 23.58
N HIS A 180 -0.69 13.09 23.01
CA HIS A 180 0.64 12.58 23.39
C HIS A 180 1.73 13.63 23.22
N ALA A 181 1.77 14.34 22.09
CA ALA A 181 2.77 15.38 21.85
C ALA A 181 2.68 16.52 22.88
N ILE A 182 1.47 16.84 23.35
CA ILE A 182 1.27 17.86 24.39
C ILE A 182 1.76 17.35 25.74
N TYR A 183 1.37 16.12 26.11
CA TYR A 183 1.81 15.48 27.35
C TYR A 183 3.35 15.41 27.43
N GLU A 184 4.02 14.96 26.36
CA GLU A 184 5.49 14.95 26.29
C GLU A 184 6.10 16.34 26.46
N ALA A 185 5.47 17.38 25.90
CA ALA A 185 6.01 18.73 25.94
C ALA A 185 5.84 19.42 27.30
N ASN A 186 4.76 19.16 28.03
CA ASN A 186 4.43 19.94 29.24
C ASN A 186 3.67 19.19 30.34
N GLN A 187 3.53 17.87 30.25
CA GLN A 187 2.85 17.03 31.25
C GLN A 187 1.40 17.48 31.55
N SER A 188 0.70 18.04 30.56
CA SER A 188 -0.70 18.48 30.71
C SER A 188 -1.58 17.36 31.27
N GLU A 189 -2.24 17.62 32.40
CA GLU A 189 -3.17 16.69 33.04
C GLU A 189 -4.36 16.35 32.13
N VAL A 190 -4.89 17.35 31.41
CA VAL A 190 -5.96 17.13 30.41
C VAL A 190 -5.49 16.19 29.31
N ALA A 191 -4.26 16.37 28.80
CA ALA A 191 -3.70 15.45 27.81
C ALA A 191 -3.54 14.04 28.39
N ALA A 192 -3.05 13.90 29.63
CA ALA A 192 -2.91 12.61 30.30
C ALA A 192 -4.26 11.89 30.46
N GLN A 193 -5.30 12.59 30.91
CA GLN A 193 -6.65 12.04 31.04
C GLN A 193 -7.23 11.60 29.70
N ALA A 194 -7.05 12.39 28.63
CA ALA A 194 -7.46 12.03 27.29
C ALA A 194 -6.75 10.74 26.81
N LEU A 195 -5.44 10.63 27.04
CA LEU A 195 -4.67 9.44 26.68
C LEU A 195 -5.16 8.18 27.42
N THR A 196 -5.46 8.29 28.71
CA THR A 196 -6.02 7.19 29.52
C THR A 196 -7.37 6.73 28.98
N GLN A 197 -8.25 7.67 28.61
CA GLN A 197 -9.55 7.32 28.02
C GLN A 197 -9.40 6.65 26.65
N ILE A 198 -8.53 7.19 25.78
CA ILE A 198 -8.23 6.58 24.48
C ILE A 198 -7.63 5.18 24.65
N GLN A 199 -6.77 4.96 25.64
CA GLN A 199 -6.18 3.65 25.92
C GLN A 199 -7.26 2.59 26.22
N ARG A 200 -8.34 2.96 26.91
CA ARG A 200 -9.47 2.04 27.18
C ARG A 200 -10.17 1.62 25.88
N LEU A 201 -10.28 2.50 24.89
CA LEU A 201 -10.82 2.15 23.57
C LEU A 201 -9.94 1.07 22.90
N TYR A 202 -8.62 1.28 22.88
CA TYR A 202 -7.67 0.33 22.31
C TYR A 202 -7.64 -1.01 23.05
N HIS A 203 -7.86 -1.01 24.37
CA HIS A 203 -7.96 -2.24 25.15
C HIS A 203 -9.09 -3.12 24.62
N HIS A 204 -10.30 -2.58 24.49
CA HIS A 204 -11.44 -3.35 23.97
C HIS A 204 -11.29 -3.73 22.48
N GLU A 205 -10.69 -2.86 21.65
CA GLU A 205 -10.37 -3.25 20.27
C GLU A 205 -9.37 -4.39 20.19
N SER A 206 -8.44 -4.48 21.15
CA SER A 206 -7.51 -5.61 21.23
C SER A 206 -8.20 -6.92 21.60
N GLU A 207 -9.18 -6.88 22.51
CA GLU A 207 -10.02 -8.03 22.87
C GLU A 207 -10.91 -8.46 21.69
N ALA A 208 -11.43 -7.50 20.92
CA ALA A 208 -12.30 -7.74 19.78
C ALA A 208 -11.57 -8.06 18.47
N ARG A 209 -10.22 -8.14 18.48
CA ARG A 209 -9.40 -8.25 17.28
C ARG A 209 -9.77 -9.45 16.40
N ASN A 210 -9.93 -10.62 17.02
CA ASN A 210 -10.16 -11.89 16.35
C ASN A 210 -11.64 -12.28 16.23
N LEU A 211 -12.56 -11.41 16.66
CA LEU A 211 -13.99 -11.64 16.52
C LEU A 211 -14.42 -11.55 15.06
N SER A 212 -15.52 -12.22 14.69
CA SER A 212 -16.16 -11.98 13.40
C SER A 212 -16.70 -10.54 13.33
N PRO A 213 -16.96 -9.97 12.14
CA PRO A 213 -17.47 -8.60 12.03
C PRO A 213 -18.77 -8.35 12.84
N PRO A 214 -19.78 -9.24 12.86
CA PRO A 214 -20.98 -9.06 13.70
C PRO A 214 -20.71 -9.12 15.21
N GLU A 215 -19.82 -10.01 15.65
CA GLU A 215 -19.43 -10.12 17.06
C GLU A 215 -18.61 -8.91 17.50
N ARG A 216 -17.69 -8.43 16.65
CA ARG A 216 -16.94 -7.19 16.88
C ARG A 216 -17.88 -6.01 17.02
N LEU A 217 -18.87 -5.89 16.15
CA LEU A 217 -19.88 -4.84 16.24
C LEU A 217 -20.64 -4.90 17.56
N THR A 218 -21.09 -6.08 17.97
CA THR A 218 -21.79 -6.30 19.25
C THR A 218 -20.91 -5.94 20.45
N HIS A 219 -19.64 -6.34 20.44
CA HIS A 219 -18.66 -5.96 21.46
C HIS A 219 -18.50 -4.43 21.52
N ARG A 220 -18.36 -3.76 20.37
CA ARG A 220 -18.24 -2.31 20.28
C ARG A 220 -19.48 -1.59 20.80
N GLN A 221 -20.67 -2.05 20.46
CA GLN A 221 -21.93 -1.49 20.97
C GLN A 221 -22.02 -1.61 22.50
N ARG A 222 -21.59 -2.75 23.07
CA ARG A 222 -21.64 -2.97 24.52
C ARG A 222 -20.56 -2.22 25.29
N HIS A 223 -19.34 -2.15 24.76
CA HIS A 223 -18.16 -1.70 25.50
C HIS A 223 -17.59 -0.37 25.00
N LEU A 224 -17.48 -0.15 23.69
CA LEU A 224 -16.91 1.09 23.13
C LEU A 224 -17.89 2.25 23.12
N ARG A 225 -19.15 2.03 22.76
CA ARG A 225 -20.17 3.10 22.71
C ARG A 225 -20.23 3.93 24.00
N PRO A 226 -20.43 3.34 25.20
CA PRO A 226 -20.51 4.13 26.42
C PRO A 226 -19.19 4.88 26.74
N LEU A 227 -18.03 4.32 26.37
CA LEU A 227 -16.74 4.99 26.54
C LEU A 227 -16.58 6.19 25.62
N LEU A 228 -17.04 6.06 24.37
CA LEU A 228 -17.01 7.15 23.40
C LEU A 228 -17.96 8.27 23.82
N GLU A 229 -19.19 7.97 24.23
CA GLU A 229 -20.16 8.97 24.73
C GLU A 229 -19.62 9.73 25.96
N GLN A 230 -18.97 9.00 26.89
CA GLN A 230 -18.29 9.61 28.04
C GLN A 230 -17.14 10.52 27.60
N LEU A 231 -16.31 10.05 26.67
CA LEU A 231 -15.17 10.80 26.15
C LEU A 231 -15.61 12.06 25.39
N GLU A 232 -16.68 11.99 24.60
CA GLU A 232 -17.23 13.15 23.88
C GLU A 232 -17.64 14.24 24.86
N THR A 233 -18.48 13.86 25.84
CA THR A 233 -19.00 14.77 26.86
C THR A 233 -17.87 15.40 27.67
N TRP A 234 -16.86 14.60 28.02
CA TRP A 234 -15.69 15.09 28.72
C TRP A 234 -14.85 16.05 27.84
N LEU A 235 -14.62 15.73 26.57
CA LEU A 235 -13.89 16.59 25.64
C LEU A 235 -14.61 17.94 25.44
N GLN A 236 -15.93 17.93 25.28
CA GLN A 236 -16.73 19.16 25.17
C GLN A 236 -16.58 20.02 26.43
N SER A 237 -16.70 19.40 27.61
CA SER A 237 -16.52 20.09 28.90
C SER A 237 -15.12 20.69 29.06
N GLN A 238 -14.08 19.93 28.70
CA GLN A 238 -12.69 20.42 28.75
C GLN A 238 -12.44 21.55 27.75
N TYR A 239 -13.07 21.52 26.58
CA TYR A 239 -12.90 22.55 25.56
C TYR A 239 -13.29 23.94 26.07
N GLU A 240 -14.32 24.04 26.91
CA GLU A 240 -14.78 25.29 27.54
C GLU A 240 -13.83 25.79 28.65
N LEU A 241 -13.08 24.88 29.28
CA LEU A 241 -12.20 25.19 30.41
C LEU A 241 -10.77 25.55 29.99
N VAL A 242 -10.31 25.05 28.84
CA VAL A 242 -8.94 25.29 28.38
C VAL A 242 -8.81 26.64 27.66
N PRO A 243 -7.65 27.31 27.73
CA PRO A 243 -7.44 28.56 27.02
C PRO A 243 -7.70 28.42 25.51
N PRO A 244 -8.47 29.34 24.89
CA PRO A 244 -8.70 29.36 23.46
C PRO A 244 -7.37 29.36 22.68
N ASN A 245 -7.33 28.66 21.54
CA ASN A 245 -6.15 28.54 20.66
C ASN A 245 -4.91 27.84 21.25
N SER A 246 -4.96 27.37 22.49
CA SER A 246 -3.90 26.53 23.08
C SER A 246 -3.71 25.23 22.30
N ALA A 247 -2.55 24.59 22.46
CA ALA A 247 -2.28 23.30 21.83
C ALA A 247 -3.32 22.24 22.23
N ILE A 248 -3.74 22.24 23.50
CA ILE A 248 -4.78 21.33 24.01
C ILE A 248 -6.14 21.64 23.42
N ALA A 249 -6.54 22.92 23.30
CA ALA A 249 -7.79 23.29 22.63
C ALA A 249 -7.81 22.84 21.15
N LYS A 250 -6.66 22.88 20.46
CA LYS A 250 -6.52 22.37 19.09
C LYS A 250 -6.64 20.84 19.01
N ALA A 251 -6.09 20.09 19.98
CA ALA A 251 -6.21 18.64 20.03
C ALA A 251 -7.64 18.18 20.35
N ILE A 252 -8.31 18.85 21.28
CA ILE A 252 -9.72 18.60 21.60
C ILE A 252 -10.60 18.90 20.38
N ARG A 253 -10.43 20.10 19.77
CA ARG A 253 -11.18 20.48 18.57
C ARG A 253 -10.99 19.50 17.43
N TYR A 254 -9.76 19.02 17.19
CA TYR A 254 -9.52 18.00 16.17
C TYR A 254 -10.38 16.76 16.40
N SER A 255 -10.46 16.28 17.64
CA SER A 255 -11.22 15.08 17.98
C SER A 255 -12.72 15.33 17.82
N LEU A 256 -13.23 16.46 18.32
CA LEU A 256 -14.65 16.82 18.22
C LEU A 256 -15.09 17.12 16.78
N SER A 257 -14.28 17.81 15.98
CA SER A 257 -14.60 18.11 14.58
C SER A 257 -14.59 16.86 13.68
N ASN A 258 -13.87 15.81 14.07
CA ASN A 258 -13.83 14.53 13.37
C ASN A 258 -14.66 13.44 14.09
N TRP A 259 -15.51 13.81 15.05
CA TRP A 259 -16.13 12.85 15.96
C TRP A 259 -16.95 11.79 15.22
N THR A 260 -17.82 12.22 14.29
CA THR A 260 -18.61 11.31 13.44
C THR A 260 -17.74 10.28 12.74
N ALA A 261 -16.61 10.68 12.16
CA ALA A 261 -15.67 9.78 11.49
C ALA A 261 -14.97 8.85 12.50
N LEU A 262 -14.54 9.38 13.64
CA LEU A 262 -13.90 8.63 14.73
C LEU A 262 -14.84 7.60 15.38
N THR A 263 -16.16 7.77 15.27
CA THR A 263 -17.15 6.83 15.83
C THR A 263 -17.74 5.87 14.81
N ARG A 264 -17.40 5.94 13.51
CA ARG A 264 -17.93 5.04 12.47
C ARG A 264 -17.61 3.56 12.70
N LEU A 265 -16.58 3.24 13.48
CA LEU A 265 -16.31 1.87 13.88
C LEU A 265 -17.46 1.22 14.67
N LEU A 266 -18.34 2.02 15.27
CA LEU A 266 -19.56 1.53 15.92
C LEU A 266 -20.62 1.07 14.93
N ASP A 267 -20.56 1.48 13.66
CA ASP A 267 -21.57 1.16 12.65
C ASP A 267 -21.15 -0.03 11.76
N ASP A 268 -19.85 -0.28 11.65
CA ASP A 268 -19.29 -1.30 10.76
C ASP A 268 -18.18 -2.11 11.44
N GLY A 269 -18.41 -3.42 11.60
CA GLY A 269 -17.46 -4.37 12.18
C GLY A 269 -16.18 -4.56 11.34
N MET A 270 -16.16 -4.15 10.07
CA MET A 270 -14.99 -4.17 9.20
C MET A 270 -14.13 -2.91 9.30
N MET A 271 -14.64 -1.84 9.93
CA MET A 271 -13.91 -0.61 10.15
C MET A 271 -12.84 -0.80 11.23
N PRO A 272 -11.56 -0.51 10.96
CA PRO A 272 -10.53 -0.49 12.00
C PRO A 272 -10.65 0.76 12.89
N ILE A 273 -10.09 0.73 14.10
CA ILE A 273 -10.03 1.92 14.98
C ILE A 273 -9.04 2.99 14.47
N ASP A 274 -8.06 2.57 13.65
CA ASP A 274 -7.01 3.43 13.14
C ASP A 274 -6.50 2.98 11.77
N ASN A 275 -5.60 3.79 11.22
CA ASN A 275 -4.96 3.57 9.92
C ASN A 275 -3.55 2.93 10.05
N ASN A 276 -3.16 2.43 11.22
CA ASN A 276 -1.79 1.98 11.46
C ASN A 276 -1.42 0.76 10.61
N ALA A 277 -2.39 -0.06 10.19
CA ALA A 277 -2.11 -1.20 9.31
C ALA A 277 -1.52 -0.75 7.97
N VAL A 278 -2.15 0.18 7.25
CA VAL A 278 -1.58 0.68 5.98
C VAL A 278 -0.28 1.47 6.21
N GLU A 279 -0.18 2.25 7.30
CA GLU A 279 1.07 2.94 7.67
C GLU A 279 2.22 1.95 7.85
N ASN A 280 1.98 0.80 8.49
CA ASN A 280 2.97 -0.27 8.66
C ASN A 280 3.41 -0.86 7.32
N LEU A 281 2.48 -1.01 6.37
CA LEU A 281 2.80 -1.48 5.01
C LEU A 281 3.61 -0.45 4.20
N ILE A 282 3.54 0.82 4.56
CA ILE A 282 4.34 1.89 3.95
C ILE A 282 5.77 1.95 4.49
N ARG A 283 6.00 1.56 5.75
CA ARG A 283 7.31 1.68 6.43
C ARG A 283 8.51 1.17 5.63
N PRO A 284 8.45 0.03 4.90
CA PRO A 284 9.56 -0.40 4.05
C PRO A 284 10.00 0.67 3.04
N LEU A 285 9.08 1.45 2.46
CA LEU A 285 9.42 2.56 1.56
C LEU A 285 10.27 3.63 2.24
N ALA A 286 10.09 3.87 3.54
CA ALA A 286 10.91 4.83 4.28
C ALA A 286 12.38 4.38 4.34
N ILE A 287 12.64 3.08 4.42
CA ILE A 287 13.99 2.50 4.30
C ILE A 287 14.50 2.70 2.88
N GLY A 288 13.67 2.39 1.89
CA GLY A 288 13.95 2.63 0.47
C GLY A 288 14.45 4.04 0.19
N ARG A 289 13.73 5.07 0.68
CA ARG A 289 14.10 6.49 0.52
C ARG A 289 15.46 6.86 1.08
N LYS A 290 15.93 6.15 2.11
CA LYS A 290 17.29 6.36 2.64
C LYS A 290 18.36 5.75 1.74
N ASN A 291 18.02 4.71 0.97
CA ASN A 291 18.95 3.98 0.11
C ASN A 291 18.97 4.47 -1.35
N TRP A 292 17.84 4.96 -1.88
CA TRP A 292 17.73 5.52 -3.22
C TRP A 292 17.08 6.91 -3.17
N LEU A 293 17.86 7.92 -3.59
CA LEU A 293 17.57 9.35 -3.37
C LEU A 293 16.35 9.87 -4.15
N PHE A 294 16.04 9.27 -5.30
CA PHE A 294 14.92 9.68 -6.15
C PHE A 294 14.48 8.58 -7.12
N VAL A 295 13.26 8.73 -7.63
CA VAL A 295 12.72 8.00 -8.79
C VAL A 295 13.16 8.71 -10.08
N GLY A 296 13.55 7.94 -11.10
CA GLY A 296 14.17 8.51 -12.31
C GLY A 296 13.24 9.28 -13.26
N SER A 297 11.94 9.04 -13.21
CA SER A 297 10.90 9.75 -13.97
C SER A 297 9.51 9.44 -13.41
N GLU A 298 8.48 10.15 -13.85
CA GLU A 298 7.09 9.80 -13.50
C GLU A 298 6.73 8.38 -13.96
N ILE A 299 7.09 8.02 -15.20
CA ILE A 299 6.87 6.67 -15.75
C ILE A 299 7.62 5.62 -14.93
N ALA A 300 8.86 5.91 -14.49
CA ALA A 300 9.61 5.01 -13.63
C ALA A 300 8.95 4.87 -12.25
N GLY A 301 8.30 5.92 -11.75
CA GLY A 301 7.52 5.89 -10.51
C GLY A 301 6.33 4.95 -10.59
N ARG A 302 5.53 5.06 -11.66
CA ARG A 302 4.39 4.16 -11.91
C ARG A 302 4.83 2.69 -12.01
N ARG A 303 5.89 2.42 -12.77
CA ARG A 303 6.48 1.07 -12.90
C ARG A 303 7.03 0.53 -11.58
N ALA A 304 7.65 1.40 -10.77
CA ALA A 304 8.07 1.02 -9.42
C ALA A 304 6.88 0.67 -8.54
N ALA A 305 5.81 1.47 -8.60
CA ALA A 305 4.57 1.23 -7.87
C ALA A 305 3.99 -0.14 -8.21
N ALA A 306 3.86 -0.45 -9.51
CA ALA A 306 3.35 -1.74 -9.97
C ALA A 306 4.14 -2.94 -9.40
N VAL A 307 5.47 -2.90 -9.48
CA VAL A 307 6.32 -3.96 -8.93
C VAL A 307 6.19 -4.07 -7.40
N MET A 308 6.19 -2.95 -6.69
CA MET A 308 6.08 -2.94 -5.23
C MET A 308 4.72 -3.46 -4.74
N SER A 309 3.64 -3.16 -5.45
CA SER A 309 2.29 -3.66 -5.14
C SER A 309 2.27 -5.18 -5.12
N LEU A 310 2.86 -5.81 -6.14
CA LEU A 310 2.91 -7.26 -6.27
C LEU A 310 3.86 -7.91 -5.26
N ILE A 311 5.07 -7.36 -5.08
CA ILE A 311 6.04 -7.89 -4.09
C ILE A 311 5.47 -7.85 -2.68
N HIS A 312 4.91 -6.71 -2.26
CA HIS A 312 4.41 -6.57 -0.90
C HIS A 312 3.11 -7.33 -0.68
N SER A 313 2.22 -7.39 -1.68
CA SER A 313 1.05 -8.28 -1.61
C SER A 313 1.45 -9.76 -1.51
N ALA A 314 2.46 -10.22 -2.25
CA ALA A 314 2.98 -11.58 -2.12
C ALA A 314 3.50 -11.88 -0.71
N ARG A 315 4.26 -10.94 -0.10
CA ARG A 315 4.70 -11.03 1.30
C ARG A 315 3.52 -11.14 2.27
N LEU A 316 2.46 -10.37 2.05
CA LEU A 316 1.27 -10.39 2.92
C LEU A 316 0.52 -11.72 2.86
N ASN A 317 0.62 -12.46 1.76
CA ASN A 317 0.06 -13.81 1.61
C ASN A 317 1.05 -14.92 2.06
N GLY A 318 2.19 -14.56 2.65
CA GLY A 318 3.18 -15.51 3.16
C GLY A 318 4.03 -16.18 2.07
N HIS A 319 4.00 -15.68 0.84
CA HIS A 319 4.80 -16.21 -0.26
C HIS A 319 6.24 -15.72 -0.22
N ASP A 320 7.17 -16.53 -0.73
CA ASP A 320 8.48 -16.03 -1.14
C ASP A 320 8.29 -15.10 -2.37
N PRO A 321 8.59 -13.81 -2.25
CA PRO A 321 8.32 -12.87 -3.34
C PRO A 321 9.21 -13.13 -4.56
N HIS A 322 10.39 -13.74 -4.40
CA HIS A 322 11.22 -14.14 -5.53
C HIS A 322 10.55 -15.25 -6.34
N ALA A 323 10.15 -16.34 -5.68
CA ALA A 323 9.43 -17.45 -6.30
C ALA A 323 8.15 -16.98 -7.01
N TYR A 324 7.34 -16.15 -6.33
CA TYR A 324 6.13 -15.57 -6.91
C TYR A 324 6.43 -14.75 -8.18
N LEU A 325 7.34 -13.78 -8.08
CA LEU A 325 7.61 -12.87 -9.19
C LEU A 325 8.28 -13.59 -10.37
N LYS A 326 9.12 -14.60 -10.09
CA LYS A 326 9.69 -15.47 -11.12
C LYS A 326 8.58 -16.20 -11.88
N ASP A 327 7.68 -16.91 -11.18
CA ASP A 327 6.60 -17.68 -11.81
C ASP A 327 5.67 -16.77 -12.63
N VAL A 328 5.28 -15.61 -12.08
CA VAL A 328 4.49 -14.62 -12.81
C VAL A 328 5.23 -14.17 -14.08
N LEU A 329 6.52 -13.84 -14.00
CA LEU A 329 7.30 -13.42 -15.17
C LEU A 329 7.54 -14.57 -16.17
N GLU A 330 7.42 -15.84 -15.79
CA GLU A 330 7.49 -16.97 -16.72
C GLU A 330 6.16 -17.17 -17.45
N ARG A 331 5.04 -17.03 -16.74
CA ARG A 331 3.69 -17.33 -17.25
C ARG A 331 3.07 -16.18 -18.04
N LEU A 332 3.29 -14.94 -17.60
CA LEU A 332 2.62 -13.74 -18.10
C LEU A 332 2.64 -13.57 -19.64
N PRO A 333 3.75 -13.85 -20.37
CA PRO A 333 3.79 -13.71 -21.82
C PRO A 333 2.80 -14.60 -22.59
N THR A 334 2.42 -15.73 -22.01
CA THR A 334 1.51 -16.72 -22.60
C THR A 334 0.19 -16.85 -21.85
N HIS A 335 0.05 -16.18 -20.70
CA HIS A 335 -1.14 -16.26 -19.87
C HIS A 335 -2.29 -15.53 -20.55
N LYS A 336 -3.48 -16.14 -20.54
CA LYS A 336 -4.66 -15.54 -21.17
C LYS A 336 -5.09 -14.34 -20.34
N ALA A 337 -5.36 -13.21 -20.98
CA ALA A 337 -5.74 -11.97 -20.30
C ALA A 337 -6.99 -12.14 -19.42
N LYS A 338 -7.95 -12.96 -19.85
CA LYS A 338 -9.18 -13.26 -19.09
C LYS A 338 -8.94 -14.06 -17.81
N ASP A 339 -7.80 -14.72 -17.70
CA ASP A 339 -7.44 -15.60 -16.57
C ASP A 339 -6.36 -14.92 -15.70
N ILE A 340 -6.08 -13.62 -15.89
CA ILE A 340 -5.00 -12.87 -15.23
C ILE A 340 -5.08 -12.94 -13.69
N GLU A 341 -6.29 -13.09 -13.16
CA GLU A 341 -6.56 -13.19 -11.73
C GLU A 341 -5.90 -14.41 -11.07
N ASP A 342 -5.64 -15.49 -11.83
CA ASP A 342 -4.93 -16.68 -11.35
C ASP A 342 -3.48 -16.37 -10.92
N LEU A 343 -2.93 -15.26 -11.41
CA LEU A 343 -1.58 -14.79 -11.06
C LEU A 343 -1.59 -13.80 -9.89
N LEU A 344 -2.75 -13.46 -9.33
CA LEU A 344 -2.82 -12.52 -8.23
C LEU A 344 -2.22 -13.13 -6.96
N PRO A 345 -1.56 -12.32 -6.11
CA PRO A 345 -0.86 -12.83 -4.93
C PRO A 345 -1.70 -13.70 -3.99
N HIS A 346 -3.00 -13.40 -3.83
CA HIS A 346 -3.88 -14.14 -2.93
C HIS A 346 -4.50 -15.41 -3.57
N ARG A 347 -4.38 -15.58 -4.90
CA ARG A 347 -4.83 -16.77 -5.64
C ARG A 347 -3.65 -17.60 -6.15
N TRP A 348 -2.43 -17.09 -5.98
CA TRP A 348 -1.24 -17.72 -6.53
C TRP A 348 -0.97 -19.06 -5.88
N GLN A 349 -0.83 -20.08 -6.73
CA GLN A 349 -0.42 -21.41 -6.33
C GLN A 349 0.93 -21.72 -6.97
N VAL A 350 1.84 -22.29 -6.18
CA VAL A 350 3.12 -22.76 -6.69
C VAL A 350 2.83 -23.83 -7.72
N THR A 351 3.27 -23.60 -8.96
CA THR A 351 3.23 -24.65 -9.97
C THR A 351 4.30 -25.67 -9.61
N THR A 352 3.92 -26.74 -8.90
CA THR A 352 4.81 -27.90 -8.75
C THR A 352 5.02 -28.50 -10.13
N ALA A 353 6.28 -28.70 -10.52
CA ALA A 353 6.64 -29.35 -11.77
C ALA A 353 6.21 -30.83 -11.77
N LYS A 354 4.92 -31.07 -12.00
CA LYS A 354 4.23 -32.30 -12.43
C LYS A 354 2.93 -31.76 -13.04
N GLU A 355 2.76 -31.63 -14.35
CA GLU A 355 2.73 -32.68 -15.36
C GLU A 355 3.20 -32.11 -16.72
N VAL A 356 4.44 -32.37 -17.10
CA VAL A 356 4.80 -32.50 -18.52
C VAL A 356 5.00 -33.99 -18.75
N THR A 357 3.89 -34.72 -18.71
CA THR A 357 3.83 -36.10 -19.22
C THR A 357 2.45 -36.31 -19.83
N GLN A 358 2.30 -35.92 -21.09
CA GLN A 358 1.91 -36.79 -22.20
C GLN A 358 2.01 -36.04 -23.52
#